data_AF-A0A957RHZ6-F1
#
_entry.id   AF-A0A957RHZ6-F1
#
_cell.length_a   1.000
_cell.length_b   1.000
_cell.length_c   1.000
_cell.angle_alpha   90.00
_cell.angle_beta   90.00
_cell.angle_gamma   90.00
#
_symmetry.space_group_name_H-M   'P 1'
#
loop_
_entity.id
_entity.type
_entity.pdbx_description
1 polymer ?
#
loop_
_entity_poly.entity_id
_entity_poly.type
_entity_poly.pdbx_seq_one_letter_code
_entity_poly.pdbx_strand_id
1 'polypeptide(L)' 'MALSKLVADGRIHPARIEKEVEKAQQEIDRIITESGEQAMIEAGVSGLHREVQKTLGRLRFRTSY' A
#
# COMPACT_ATOMS: atom_id res chain seq x y z
N MET A 1 -10.96 1.23 27.76
CA MET A 1 -12.36 1.63 27.47
C MET A 1 -12.50 3.00 26.77
N ALA A 2 -11.45 3.55 26.14
CA ALA A 2 -11.52 4.88 25.50
C ALA A 2 -12.05 4.81 24.06
N LEU A 3 -11.54 3.89 23.23
CA LEU A 3 -11.99 3.70 21.84
C LEU A 3 -13.48 3.45 21.71
N SER A 4 -14.03 2.52 22.51
CA SER A 4 -15.46 2.20 22.48
C SER A 4 -16.35 3.39 22.87
N LYS A 5 -15.90 4.24 23.81
CA LYS A 5 -16.61 5.48 24.16
C LYS A 5 -16.59 6.50 23.01
N LEU A 6 -15.44 6.65 22.33
CA LEU A 6 -15.31 7.55 21.18
C LEU A 6 -16.15 7.12 19.97
N VAL A 7 -16.30 5.80 19.77
CA VAL A 7 -17.22 5.24 18.76
C VAL A 7 -18.67 5.50 19.14
N ALA A 8 -19.05 5.26 20.41
CA ALA A 8 -20.42 5.49 20.88
C ALA A 8 -20.84 6.97 20.81
N ASP A 9 -19.92 7.90 21.11
CA ASP A 9 -20.14 9.35 20.98
C ASP A 9 -20.09 9.86 19.53
N GLY A 10 -19.92 8.97 18.55
CA GLY A 10 -19.89 9.32 17.12
C GLY A 10 -18.64 10.08 16.68
N ARG A 11 -17.61 10.23 17.52
CA ARG A 11 -16.36 10.91 17.19
C ARG A 11 -15.44 10.06 16.32
N ILE A 12 -15.59 8.74 16.42
CA ILE A 12 -14.95 7.77 15.53
C ILE A 12 -16.03 7.12 14.67
N HIS A 13 -15.89 7.26 13.36
CA HIS A 13 -16.75 6.60 12.37
C HIS A 13 -15.97 5.46 11.70
N PRO A 14 -16.28 4.18 12.00
CA PRO A 14 -15.60 3.04 11.38
C PRO A 14 -15.58 3.09 9.85
N ALA A 15 -16.71 3.42 9.22
CA ALA A 15 -16.82 3.54 7.77
C ALA A 15 -15.86 4.57 7.16
N ARG A 16 -15.52 5.65 7.90
CA ARG A 16 -14.54 6.63 7.45
C ARG A 16 -13.12 6.07 7.54
N ILE A 17 -12.80 5.34 8.61
CA ILE A 17 -11.51 4.65 8.76
C ILE A 17 -11.32 3.64 7.63
N GLU A 18 -12.33 2.81 7.37
CA GLU A 18 -12.31 1.83 6.28
C GLU A 18 -12.04 2.50 4.93
N LYS A 19 -12.70 3.61 4.64
CA LYS A 19 -12.47 4.39 3.42
C LYS A 19 -11.04 4.93 3.33
N GLU A 20 -10.47 5.43 4.42
CA GLU A 20 -9.08 5.91 4.40
C GLU A 20 -8.07 4.75 4.27
N VAL A 21 -8.35 3.59 4.89
CA VAL A 21 -7.54 2.37 4.72
C VAL A 21 -7.57 1.90 3.27
N GLU A 22 -8.75 1.90 2.62
CA GLU A 22 -8.88 1.52 1.21
C GLU A 22 -8.07 2.44 0.29
N LYS A 23 -8.13 3.76 0.51
CA LYS A 23 -7.31 4.72 -0.26
C LYS A 23 -5.82 4.46 -0.07
N ALA A 24 -5.38 4.25 1.18
CA ALA A 24 -3.99 3.97 1.48
C ALA A 24 -3.53 2.67 0.80
N GLN A 25 -4.37 1.63 0.77
CA GLN A 25 -4.06 0.39 0.08
C GLN A 25 -3.90 0.60 -1.44
N GLN A 26 -4.79 1.38 -2.06
CA GLN A 26 -4.69 1.72 -3.49
C GLN A 26 -3.44 2.53 -3.81
N GLU A 27 -3.04 3.45 -2.92
CA GLU A 27 -1.82 4.24 -3.07
C GLU A 27 -0.57 3.35 -2.99
N ILE A 28 -0.52 2.43 -2.02
CA ILE A 28 0.56 1.44 -1.88
C ILE A 28 0.65 0.58 -3.15
N ASP A 29 -0.47 0.10 -3.69
CA ASP A 29 -0.47 -0.73 -4.90
C ASP A 29 0.08 0.00 -6.13
N ARG A 30 -0.18 1.32 -6.23
CA ARG A 30 0.43 2.17 -7.27
C ARG A 30 1.92 2.28 -7.08
N ILE A 31 2.37 2.60 -5.86
CA ILE A 31 3.80 2.70 -5.53
C ILE A 31 4.53 1.39 -5.81
N ILE A 32 3.93 0.24 -5.49
CA ILE A 32 4.49 -1.09 -5.80
C ILE A 32 4.68 -1.23 -7.31
N THR A 33 3.67 -0.87 -8.11
CA THR A 33 3.75 -1.02 -9.56
C THR A 33 4.85 -0.12 -10.14
N GLU A 34 4.87 1.15 -9.76
CA GLU A 34 5.87 2.14 -10.19
C GLU A 34 7.29 1.74 -9.76
N SER A 35 7.45 1.29 -8.51
CA SER A 35 8.75 0.84 -7.99
C SER A 35 9.26 -0.41 -8.73
N GLY A 36 8.36 -1.31 -9.12
CA GLY A 36 8.70 -2.49 -9.91
C GLY A 36 9.17 -2.13 -11.32
N GLU A 37 8.49 -1.19 -11.98
CA GLU A 37 8.91 -0.65 -13.29
C GLU A 37 10.29 0.01 -13.20
N GLN A 38 10.47 0.88 -12.21
CA GLN A 38 11.72 1.61 -12.02
C GLN A 38 12.89 0.66 -11.75
N ALA A 39 12.71 -0.35 -10.88
CA ALA A 39 13.73 -1.35 -10.59
C ALA A 39 14.13 -2.17 -11.82
N MET A 40 13.17 -2.48 -12.70
CA MET A 40 13.44 -3.17 -13.97
C MET A 40 14.27 -2.32 -14.92
N ILE A 41 13.94 -1.03 -15.03
CA ILE A 41 14.69 -0.06 -15.85
C ILE A 41 16.13 0.06 -15.36
N GLU A 42 16.32 0.27 -14.05
CA GLU A 42 17.64 0.42 -13.44
C GLU A 42 18.52 -0.82 -13.57
N ALA A 43 17.90 -2.01 -13.46
CA ALA A 43 18.60 -3.28 -13.64
C ALA A 43 18.85 -3.66 -15.11
N GLY A 44 18.28 -2.91 -16.07
CA GLY A 44 18.35 -3.24 -17.49
C GLY A 44 17.61 -4.53 -17.88
N VAL A 45 16.60 -4.92 -17.10
CA VAL A 45 15.82 -6.15 -17.29
C VAL A 45 14.45 -5.82 -17.87
N SER A 46 14.07 -6.48 -18.96
CA SER A 46 12.76 -6.31 -19.61
C SER A 46 12.02 -7.64 -19.78
N GLY A 47 10.71 -7.58 -20.00
CA GLY A 47 9.89 -8.77 -20.30
C GLY A 47 9.53 -9.65 -19.08
N LEU A 48 9.69 -9.14 -17.86
CA LEU A 48 9.25 -9.87 -16.66
C LEU A 48 7.72 -9.98 -16.63
N HIS A 49 7.23 -11.13 -16.15
CA HIS A 49 5.81 -11.31 -15.88
C HIS A 49 5.32 -10.34 -14.80
N ARG A 50 4.09 -9.82 -14.94
CA ARG A 50 3.51 -8.78 -14.08
C ARG A 50 3.58 -9.10 -12.58
N GLU A 51 3.44 -10.35 -12.20
CA GLU A 51 3.53 -10.78 -10.81
C GLU A 51 4.96 -10.70 -10.25
N VAL A 52 5.98 -10.93 -11.08
CA VAL A 52 7.40 -10.75 -10.70
C VAL A 52 7.70 -9.27 -10.51
N GLN A 53 7.24 -8.43 -11.43
CA GLN A 53 7.36 -6.97 -11.35
C GLN A 53 6.73 -6.41 -10.07
N LYS A 54 5.50 -6.84 -9.72
CA LYS A 54 4.88 -6.48 -8.43
C LYS A 54 5.68 -6.96 -7.23
N THR A 55 6.27 -8.15 -7.30
CA THR A 55 7.09 -8.70 -6.21
C THR A 55 8.35 -7.87 -6.02
N LEU A 56 9.00 -7.44 -7.10
CA LEU A 56 10.13 -6.50 -7.05
C LEU A 56 9.72 -5.18 -6.42
N GLY A 57 8.60 -4.61 -6.84
CA GLY A 57 8.05 -3.38 -6.28
C GLY A 57 7.76 -3.45 -4.78
N ARG A 58 7.25 -4.59 -4.28
CA ARG A 58 7.01 -4.81 -2.84
C ARG A 58 8.27 -4.74 -1.99
N LEU A 59 9.45 -5.00 -2.57
CA LEU A 59 10.71 -4.91 -1.84
C LEU A 59 10.96 -3.48 -1.30
N ARG A 60 10.39 -2.45 -1.94
CA ARG A 60 10.44 -1.04 -1.52
C ARG A 60 9.93 -0.80 -0.09
N PHE A 61 9.01 -1.65 0.38
CA PHE A 61 8.36 -1.57 1.70
C PHE A 61 8.90 -2.61 2.69
N ARG A 62 9.84 -3.47 2.25
CA ARG A 62 10.37 -4.55 3.09
C ARG A 62 11.32 -4.03 4.17
N THR A 63 11.75 -2.78 4.06
CA THR A 63 12.44 -2.03 5.11
C THR A 63 11.47 -1.03 5.74
N SER A 64 10.84 -1.43 6.84
CA SER A 64 10.14 -0.53 7.76
C SER A 64 10.87 -0.55 9.10
N TYR A 65 11.35 0.61 9.54
CA TYR A 65 11.69 0.92 10.93
C TYR A 65 10.41 1.16 11.74
#